data_AF-A0A9Q0TSP5-F1
#
_entry.id   AF-A0A9Q0TSP5-F1
#
_cell.length_a   1.000
_cell.length_b   1.000
_cell.length_c   1.000
_cell.angle_alpha   90.00
_cell.angle_beta   90.00
_cell.angle_gamma   90.00
#
_symmetry.space_group_name_H-M   'P 1'
#
loop_
_entity.id
_entity.type
_entity.pdbx_description
1 polymer ?
#
loop_
_entity_poly.entity_id
_entity_poly.type
_entity_poly.pdbx_seq_one_letter_code
_entity_poly.pdbx_strand_id
1 'polypeptide(L)' 'MDSTPRRSGGGMFEGIYKLIMRRNSIYVTFVIAGAFAGERAVDYGVRKLWEHNNVGL' A
#
# COMPACT_ATOMS: atom_id res chain seq x y z
N MET A 1 37.06 -24.01 3.52
CA MET A 1 35.80 -23.90 2.76
C MET A 1 35.12 -22.63 3.19
N ASP A 2 35.10 -21.64 2.31
CA ASP A 2 34.41 -20.37 2.53
C ASP A 2 32.91 -20.60 2.55
N SER A 3 32.36 -20.71 3.76
CA SER A 3 30.92 -20.63 3.99
C SER A 3 30.48 -19.20 3.72
N THR A 4 30.27 -18.85 2.45
CA THR A 4 29.55 -17.62 2.10
C THR A 4 28.08 -17.92 2.39
N PRO A 5 27.45 -17.38 3.46
CA PRO A 5 26.01 -17.51 3.58
C PRO A 5 25.43 -16.77 2.37
N ARG A 6 24.74 -17.50 1.48
CA ARG A 6 23.84 -16.90 0.50
C ARG A 6 22.92 -16.00 1.31
N ARG A 7 23.16 -14.68 1.27
CA ARG A 7 22.23 -13.69 1.84
C ARG A 7 20.87 -14.01 1.24
N SER A 8 19.96 -14.51 2.07
CA SER A 8 18.56 -14.71 1.75
C SER A 8 18.00 -13.34 1.36
N GLY A 9 18.08 -13.02 0.07
CA GLY A 9 18.01 -11.66 -0.45
C GLY A 9 16.59 -11.18 -0.63
N GLY A 10 15.90 -10.98 0.48
CA GLY A 10 14.74 -10.10 0.59
C GLY A 10 13.39 -10.77 0.66
N GLY A 11 12.72 -10.60 1.79
CA GLY A 11 11.35 -11.10 2.01
C GLY A 11 10.33 -10.50 1.04
N MET A 12 9.08 -10.98 1.12
CA MET A 12 7.97 -10.55 0.26
C MET A 12 7.87 -9.01 0.12
N PHE A 13 8.06 -8.28 1.23
CA PHE A 13 8.06 -6.82 1.24
C PHE A 13 9.20 -6.20 0.45
N GLU A 14 10.39 -6.80 0.41
CA GLU A 14 11.50 -6.31 -0.41
C GLU A 14 11.21 -6.52 -1.91
N GLY A 15 10.54 -7.62 -2.26
CA GLY A 15 10.05 -7.86 -3.62
C GLY A 15 9.03 -6.82 -4.07
N ILE A 16 8.03 -6.53 -3.23
CA ILE A 16 7.00 -5.51 -3.50
C ILE A 16 7.63 -4.11 -3.57
N TYR A 17 8.54 -3.79 -2.65
CA TYR A 17 9.25 -2.52 -2.64
C TYR A 17 10.02 -2.32 -3.95
N LYS A 18 10.82 -3.31 -4.37
CA LYS A 18 11.55 -3.25 -5.64
C LYS A 18 10.61 -3.19 -6.85
N LEU A 19 9.41 -3.77 -6.79
CA LEU A 19 8.46 -3.69 -7.88
C LEU A 19 7.91 -2.27 -8.06
N ILE A 20 7.49 -1.64 -6.96
CA ILE A 20 6.80 -0.35 -6.98
C ILE A 20 7.79 0.82 -7.04
N MET A 21 8.89 0.75 -6.30
CA MET A 21 9.80 1.88 -6.09
C MET A 21 10.94 1.97 -7.11
N ARG A 22 11.16 0.95 -7.95
CA ARG A 22 12.37 0.89 -8.80
C ARG A 22 12.35 1.82 -10.01
N ARG A 23 11.17 2.23 -10.50
CA ARG A 23 11.04 3.15 -11.64
C ARG A 23 10.14 4.31 -11.29
N ASN A 24 10.60 5.55 -11.52
CA ASN A 24 9.82 6.76 -11.24
C ASN A 24 8.42 6.72 -11.85
N SER A 25 8.28 6.23 -13.09
CA SER A 25 6.97 6.11 -13.73
C SER A 25 6.02 5.17 -12.98
N ILE A 26 6.53 4.01 -12.51
CA ILE A 26 5.74 3.04 -11.74
C ILE A 26 5.40 3.62 -10.38
N TYR A 27 6.38 4.20 -9.69
CA TYR A 27 6.20 4.82 -8.38
C TYR A 27 5.12 5.91 -8.43
N VAL A 28 5.24 6.87 -9.36
CA VAL A 28 4.30 7.98 -9.49
C VAL A 28 2.89 7.46 -9.85
N THR A 29 2.79 6.49 -10.75
CA THR A 29 1.49 5.88 -11.10
C THR A 29 0.87 5.18 -9.90
N PHE A 30 1.66 4.44 -9.13
CA PHE A 30 1.19 3.77 -7.92
C PHE A 30 0.72 4.78 -6.85
N VAL A 31 1.44 5.89 -6.68
CA VAL A 31 1.03 6.96 -5.76
C VAL A 31 -0.30 7.57 -6.19
N ILE A 32 -0.46 7.89 -7.49
CA ILE A 32 -1.72 8.47 -8.01
C ILE A 32 -2.88 7.48 -7.87
N ALA A 33 -2.68 6.23 -8.28
CA ALA A 33 -3.71 5.19 -8.18
C ALA A 33 -4.09 4.90 -6.71
N GLY A 34 -3.09 4.83 -5.83
CA GLY A 34 -3.28 4.64 -4.40
C GLY A 34 -4.01 5.80 -3.75
N ALA A 35 -3.71 7.04 -4.13
CA ALA A 35 -4.43 8.22 -3.64
C ALA A 35 -5.91 8.19 -4.07
N PHE A 36 -6.18 7.89 -5.34
CA PHE A 36 -7.56 7.80 -5.85
C PHE A 36 -8.36 6.70 -5.16
N ALA A 37 -7.79 5.51 -5.00
CA ALA A 37 -8.45 4.41 -4.29
C ALA A 37 -8.62 4.72 -2.79
N GLY A 38 -7.61 5.33 -2.17
CA GLY A 38 -7.60 5.70 -0.76
C GLY A 38 -8.66 6.74 -0.41
N GLU A 39 -8.80 7.78 -1.23
CA GLU A 39 -9.86 8.80 -1.08
C GLU A 39 -11.24 8.15 -0.96
N ARG A 40 -11.58 7.25 -1.90
CA ARG A 40 -12.89 6.59 -1.94
C ARG A 40 -13.11 5.63 -0.78
N ALA A 41 -12.06 4.89 -0.39
CA ALA A 41 -12.14 3.97 0.74
C ALA A 41 -12.34 4.72 2.06
N VAL A 42 -11.60 5.80 2.28
CA VAL A 42 -11.70 6.63 3.49
C VAL A 42 -13.05 7.34 3.55
N ASP A 43 -13.48 7.99 2.48
CA ASP A 43 -14.78 8.68 2.43
C ASP A 43 -15.94 7.72 2.73
N TYR A 44 -15.98 6.57 2.05
CA TYR A 44 -16.98 5.54 2.29
C TYR A 44 -16.95 5.05 3.75
N GLY A 45 -15.76 4.76 4.27
CA GLY A 45 -15.58 4.27 5.64
C GLY A 45 -16.07 5.27 6.67
N VAL A 46 -15.65 6.54 6.55
CA VAL A 46 -16.05 7.62 7.46
C VAL A 46 -17.56 7.83 7.41
N ARG A 47 -18.15 7.94 6.22
CA ARG A 47 -19.59 8.14 6.08
C ARG A 47 -20.39 7.00 6.69
N LYS A 48 -19.97 5.76 6.46
CA LYS A 48 -20.64 4.58 7.02
C LYS A 48 -20.53 4.50 8.55
N LEU A 49 -19.36 4.83 9.09
CA LEU A 49 -19.17 4.92 10.55
C LEU A 49 -20.02 6.04 11.15
N TRP A 50 -20.13 7.17 10.47
CA TRP A 50 -20.96 8.29 10.90
C TRP A 50 -22.46 7.93 10.89
N GLU A 51 -22.96 7.36 9.80
CA GLU A 51 -24.34 6.88 9.69
C GLU A 51 -24.66 5.87 10.78
N HIS A 52 -23.74 4.93 11.05
CA HIS A 52 -23.92 3.95 12.11
C HIS A 52 -23.98 4.58 13.51
N ASN A 53 -23.13 5.57 13.78
CA ASN A 53 -23.06 6.21 15.09
C ASN A 53 -24.21 7.20 15.36
N ASN A 54 -24.84 7.73 14.30
CA ASN A 54 -25.92 8.72 14.41
C ASN A 54 -27.28 8.16 13.99
N VAL A 55 -27.47 6.83 14.03
CA VAL A 55 -28.78 6.22 13.78
C VAL A 55 -29.80 6.74 14.80
N GLY A 56 -30.86 7.39 14.31
CA GLY A 56 -31.98 7.85 15.12
C GLY A 56 -31.90 9.30 15.63
N LEU A 57 -30.90 10.06 15.19
CA LEU A 57 -30.94 11.54 15.19
C LEU A 57 -31.59 12.08 13.92
#